data_AF-A0A4R9B5T4-F1
#
_entry.id   AF-A0A4R9B5T4-F1
#
_cell.length_a   1.000
_cell.length_b   1.000
_cell.length_c   1.000
_cell.angle_alpha   90.00
_cell.angle_beta   90.00
_cell.angle_gamma   90.00
#
_symmetry.space_group_name_H-M   'P 1'
#
loop_
_entity.id
_entity.type
_entity.pdbx_description
1 polymer ?
#
loop_
_entity_poly.entity_id
_entity_poly.type
_entity_poly.pdbx_seq_one_letter_code
_entity_poly.pdbx_strand_id
1 'polypeptide(L)'
;MTKRDERSDWAEGIESFGPDAHLTSGDDAAAKGRATLEAALGGPAEVEKALRGRPTLTSGQKARGYQSPKRSFRLTEQLDQQLVTFITVQKRPQSEVMRAALAEYFERHRV
;
A
#
# COMPACT_ATOMS: atom_id res chain seq x y z
N MET A 1 20.54 1.37 22.54
CA MET A 1 19.07 1.35 22.67
C MET A 1 18.56 2.72 22.27
N THR A 2 17.61 2.83 21.35
CA THR A 2 16.96 4.14 21.11
C THR A 2 15.93 4.38 22.21
N LYS A 3 15.64 5.65 22.56
CA LYS A 3 14.61 6.03 23.55
C LYS A 3 13.21 5.47 23.20
N ARG A 4 13.01 5.07 21.94
CA ARG A 4 11.81 4.39 21.46
C ARG A 4 11.77 2.92 21.89
N ASP A 5 12.89 2.21 21.79
CA ASP A 5 13.00 0.80 22.16
C ASP A 5 12.78 0.63 23.67
N GLU A 6 13.39 1.50 24.49
CA GLU A 6 13.23 1.49 25.96
C GLU A 6 11.77 1.72 26.40
N ARG A 7 11.03 2.57 25.68
CA ARG A 7 9.61 2.81 25.95
C ARG A 7 8.73 1.64 25.51
N SER A 8 9.12 0.96 24.43
CA SER A 8 8.43 -0.24 23.95
C SER A 8 8.58 -1.38 24.95
N ASP A 9 9.80 -1.64 25.40
CA ASP A 9 10.10 -2.71 26.36
C ASP A 9 9.39 -2.47 27.71
N TRP A 10 9.33 -1.22 28.18
CA TRP A 10 8.56 -0.86 29.38
C TRP A 10 7.05 -1.11 29.22
N ALA A 11 6.47 -0.81 28.06
CA ALA A 11 5.04 -1.00 27.82
C ALA A 11 4.63 -2.48 27.79
N GLU A 12 5.49 -3.35 27.23
CA GLU A 12 5.26 -4.80 27.17
C GLU A 12 5.46 -5.50 28.52
N GLY A 13 6.19 -4.88 29.45
CA GLY A 13 6.55 -5.46 30.76
C GLY A 13 5.65 -5.05 31.94
N ILE A 14 4.57 -4.29 31.71
CA ILE A 14 3.74 -3.78 32.80
C ILE A 14 2.67 -4.82 33.21
N GLU A 15 2.82 -5.41 34.41
CA GLU A 15 1.88 -6.41 34.93
C GLU A 15 0.82 -5.81 35.86
N SER A 16 1.13 -4.67 36.49
CA SER A 16 0.22 -3.94 37.36
C SER A 16 0.54 -2.45 37.37
N PHE A 17 -0.47 -1.64 37.65
CA PHE A 17 -0.29 -0.21 37.88
C PHE A 17 0.01 0.06 39.36
N GLY A 18 0.89 1.02 39.64
CA GLY A 18 1.23 1.42 41.01
C GLY A 18 0.02 1.96 41.79
N PRO A 19 0.12 2.04 43.13
CA PRO A 19 -1.01 2.43 44.00
C PRO A 19 -1.58 3.84 43.71
N ASP A 20 -0.78 4.72 43.09
CA ASP A 20 -1.16 6.08 42.72
C ASP A 20 -1.62 6.21 41.24
N ALA A 21 -1.91 5.09 40.59
CA ALA A 21 -2.37 5.11 39.20
C ALA A 21 -3.80 5.63 39.10
N HIS A 22 -3.97 6.72 38.35
CA HIS A 22 -5.27 7.30 38.08
C HIS A 22 -5.61 7.17 36.59
N LEU A 23 -6.74 6.52 36.29
CA LEU A 23 -7.34 6.59 34.96
C LEU A 23 -8.01 7.96 34.79
N THR A 24 -7.61 8.66 33.74
CA THR A 24 -8.25 9.91 33.32
C THR A 24 -8.96 9.69 32.00
N SER A 25 -10.15 10.26 31.85
CA SER A 25 -10.96 10.17 30.64
C SER A 25 -11.55 11.54 30.28
N GLY A 26 -12.11 11.66 29.07
CA GLY A 26 -12.65 12.93 28.57
C GLY A 26 -11.60 13.85 27.94
N ASP A 27 -12.00 15.10 27.70
CA ASP A 27 -11.25 16.05 26.87
C ASP A 27 -9.87 16.40 27.46
N ASP A 28 -9.77 16.50 28.79
CA ASP A 28 -8.49 16.77 29.47
C ASP A 28 -7.49 15.62 29.32
N ALA A 29 -7.97 14.38 29.33
CA ALA A 29 -7.14 13.21 29.08
C ALA A 29 -6.69 13.15 27.60
N ALA A 30 -7.59 13.50 26.68
CA ALA A 30 -7.27 13.60 25.25
C ALA A 30 -6.23 14.69 24.97
N ALA A 31 -6.34 15.85 25.62
CA ALA A 31 -5.37 16.95 25.50
C ALA A 31 -3.97 16.54 26.01
N LYS A 32 -3.89 15.90 27.18
CA LYS A 32 -2.63 15.37 27.72
C LYS A 32 -2.02 14.28 26.83
N GLY A 33 -2.85 13.38 26.31
CA GLY A 33 -2.42 12.36 25.36
C GLY A 33 -1.85 12.96 24.08
N ARG A 34 -2.52 13.97 23.52
CA ARG A 34 -2.07 14.66 22.30
C ARG A 34 -0.74 15.39 22.53
N ALA A 35 -0.60 16.12 23.64
CA ALA A 35 0.66 16.78 23.99
C ALA A 35 1.83 15.77 24.13
N THR A 36 1.57 14.60 24.70
CA THR A 36 2.56 13.52 24.81
C THR A 36 2.98 12.99 23.44
N LEU A 37 2.03 12.81 22.51
CA LEU A 37 2.30 12.39 21.14
C LEU A 37 3.07 13.45 20.35
N GLU A 38 2.74 14.72 20.51
CA GLU A 38 3.43 15.84 19.85
C GLU A 38 4.89 15.93 20.29
N ALA A 39 5.16 15.78 21.59
CA ALA A 39 6.52 15.74 22.12
C ALA A 39 7.32 14.51 21.63
N ALA A 40 6.65 13.39 21.37
CA ALA A 40 7.29 12.16 20.89
C ALA A 40 7.55 12.15 19.38
N LEU A 41 6.63 12.72 18.58
CA LEU A 41 6.67 12.70 17.11
C LEU A 41 7.25 13.96 16.48
N GLY A 42 7.55 14.99 17.28
CA GLY A 42 8.21 16.22 16.81
C GLY A 42 7.24 17.30 16.33
N GLY A 43 6.00 17.29 16.82
CA GLY A 43 5.02 18.37 16.63
C GLY A 43 3.67 17.92 16.07
N PRO A 44 2.70 18.87 16.01
CA PRO A 44 1.29 18.58 15.70
C PRO A 44 1.09 18.04 14.28
N ALA A 45 1.90 18.47 13.30
CA ALA A 45 1.79 18.02 11.91
C ALA A 45 2.14 16.52 11.75
N GLU A 46 3.14 16.03 12.47
CA GLU A 46 3.53 14.61 12.39
C GLU A 46 2.57 13.71 13.20
N VAL A 47 1.97 14.24 14.28
CA VAL A 47 0.86 13.55 14.98
C VAL A 47 -0.35 13.39 14.06
N GLU A 48 -0.79 14.46 13.38
CA GLU A 48 -1.90 14.39 12.42
C GLU A 48 -1.63 13.42 11.26
N LYS A 49 -0.39 13.39 10.75
CA LYS A 49 0.03 12.45 9.71
C LYS A 49 0.04 11.00 10.19
N ALA A 50 0.45 10.75 11.44
CA ALA A 50 0.38 9.43 12.05
C ALA A 50 -1.07 8.97 12.27
N LEU A 51 -1.95 9.88 12.72
CA LEU A 51 -3.37 9.61 12.98
C LEU A 51 -4.18 9.37 11.69
N ARG A 52 -3.87 10.10 10.61
CA ARG A 52 -4.54 9.94 9.30
C ARG A 52 -4.12 8.67 8.54
N GLY A 53 -3.14 7.93 9.05
CA GLY A 53 -2.62 6.72 8.42
C GLY A 53 -1.80 7.00 7.15
N ARG A 54 -1.33 5.93 6.49
CA ARG A 54 -0.56 6.04 5.24
C ARG A 54 -1.49 6.54 4.13
N PRO A 55 -1.14 7.63 3.39
CA PRO A 55 -1.94 8.07 2.26
C PRO A 55 -2.13 6.93 1.26
N THR A 56 -3.38 6.53 1.03
CA THR A 56 -3.72 5.72 -0.14
C THR A 56 -3.57 6.61 -1.36
N LEU A 57 -2.73 6.19 -2.31
CA LEU A 57 -2.54 6.89 -3.58
C LEU A 57 -3.80 6.70 -4.44
N THR A 58 -4.86 7.44 -4.11
CA THR A 58 -6.02 7.64 -4.99
C THR A 58 -5.76 8.88 -5.87
N SER A 59 -4.59 8.92 -6.49
CA SER A 59 -4.27 9.90 -7.55
C SER A 59 -3.81 9.11 -8.76
N GLY A 60 -4.14 9.56 -9.97
CA GLY A 60 -3.79 8.89 -11.24
C GLY A 60 -2.30 8.68 -11.49
N GLN A 61 -1.44 8.94 -10.51
CA GLN A 61 -0.03 8.56 -10.52
C GLN A 61 0.13 7.12 -10.00
N LYS A 62 0.49 6.23 -10.92
CA LYS A 62 0.83 4.84 -10.64
C LYS A 62 1.92 4.78 -9.56
N ALA A 63 1.55 4.26 -8.39
CA ALA A 63 2.46 4.07 -7.27
C ALA A 63 3.68 3.20 -7.67
N ARG A 64 4.80 3.33 -6.96
CA ARG A 64 5.95 2.42 -7.10
C ARG A 64 5.49 0.99 -6.73
N GLY A 65 5.50 0.09 -7.71
CA GLY A 65 4.95 -1.28 -7.58
C GLY A 65 3.56 -1.46 -8.21
N TYR A 66 3.00 -0.45 -8.87
CA TYR A 66 1.74 -0.58 -9.60
C TYR A 66 1.85 -1.66 -10.69
N GLN A 67 1.07 -2.72 -10.53
CA GLN A 67 0.90 -3.76 -11.54
C GLN A 67 -0.20 -3.35 -12.51
N SER A 68 0.01 -3.61 -13.79
CA SER A 68 -1.04 -3.37 -14.79
C SER A 68 -2.27 -4.22 -14.48
N PRO A 69 -3.50 -3.74 -14.76
CA PRO A 69 -4.71 -4.54 -14.55
C PRO A 69 -4.62 -5.89 -15.27
N LYS A 70 -4.78 -6.98 -14.52
CA LYS A 70 -4.80 -8.33 -15.08
C LYS A 70 -6.19 -8.61 -15.63
N ARG A 71 -6.26 -9.13 -16.86
CA ARG A 71 -7.47 -9.64 -17.46
C ARG A 71 -7.24 -11.06 -17.95
N SER A 72 -8.22 -11.93 -17.74
CA SER A 72 -8.19 -13.33 -18.19
C SER A 72 -9.31 -13.53 -19.20
N PHE A 73 -8.99 -14.15 -20.33
CA PHE A 73 -9.93 -14.42 -21.42
C PHE A 73 -9.73 -15.86 -21.88
N ARG A 74 -10.78 -16.48 -22.41
CA ARG A 74 -10.68 -17.78 -23.07
C ARG A 74 -10.35 -17.56 -24.55
N LEU A 75 -9.40 -18.33 -25.06
CA LEU A 75 -9.05 -18.38 -26.47
C LEU A 75 -9.61 -19.67 -27.06
N THR A 76 -9.91 -19.67 -28.36
CA THR A 76 -10.14 -20.92 -29.08
C THR A 76 -8.82 -21.69 -29.18
N GLU A 77 -8.90 -23.02 -29.27
CA GLU A 77 -7.71 -23.89 -29.36
C GLU A 77 -6.79 -23.49 -30.52
N GLN A 78 -7.36 -23.20 -31.68
CA GLN A 78 -6.60 -22.76 -32.85
C GLN A 78 -5.82 -21.47 -32.59
N LEU A 79 -6.42 -20.50 -31.90
CA LEU A 79 -5.79 -19.20 -31.65
C LEU A 79 -4.72 -19.29 -30.56
N ASP A 80 -4.93 -20.15 -29.56
CA ASP A 80 -3.91 -20.47 -28.57
C ASP A 80 -2.68 -21.13 -29.21
N GLN A 81 -2.89 -22.10 -30.11
CA GLN A 81 -1.81 -22.76 -30.83
C GLN A 81 -1.00 -21.76 -31.68
N GLN A 82 -1.68 -20.86 -32.40
CA GLN A 82 -1.03 -19.81 -33.17
C GLN A 82 -0.21 -18.85 -32.29
N LEU A 83 -0.74 -18.49 -31.12
CA LEU A 83 -0.03 -17.67 -30.14
C LEU A 83 1.23 -18.38 -29.63
N VAL A 84 1.14 -19.65 -29.26
CA VAL A 84 2.27 -20.46 -28.79
C VAL A 84 3.35 -20.60 -29.85
N THR A 85 2.98 -20.86 -31.11
CA THR A 85 3.95 -20.90 -32.22
C THR A 85 4.63 -19.54 -32.40
N PHE A 86 3.86 -18.45 -32.38
CA PHE A 86 4.39 -17.11 -32.58
C PHE A 86 5.38 -16.69 -31.47
N ILE A 87 5.05 -16.92 -30.20
CA ILE A 87 5.95 -16.59 -29.08
C ILE A 87 7.24 -17.41 -29.13
N THR A 88 7.16 -18.66 -29.60
CA THR A 88 8.31 -19.56 -29.72
C THR A 88 9.28 -19.08 -30.79
N VAL A 89 8.75 -18.67 -31.95
CA VAL A 89 9.56 -18.15 -33.06
C VAL A 89 10.17 -16.80 -32.71
N GLN A 90 9.38 -15.88 -32.15
CA GLN A 90 9.79 -14.50 -31.88
C GLN A 90 10.57 -14.34 -30.56
N LYS A 91 10.59 -15.37 -29.70
CA LYS A 91 11.18 -15.32 -28.35
C LYS A 91 10.71 -14.12 -27.51
N ARG A 92 9.45 -13.72 -27.69
CA ARG A 92 8.81 -12.62 -26.98
C ARG A 92 7.86 -13.14 -25.92
N PRO A 93 7.73 -12.47 -24.76
CA PRO A 93 6.78 -12.87 -23.75
C PRO A 93 5.35 -12.69 -24.25
N GLN A 94 4.49 -13.67 -23.96
CA GLN A 94 3.08 -13.66 -24.36
C GLN A 94 2.36 -12.36 -23.99
N SER A 95 2.64 -11.81 -22.81
CA SER A 95 2.02 -10.56 -22.33
C SER A 95 2.39 -9.33 -23.16
N GLU A 96 3.53 -9.33 -23.84
CA GLU A 96 3.94 -8.26 -24.74
C GLU A 96 3.29 -8.42 -26.11
N VAL A 97 3.24 -9.65 -26.62
CA VAL A 97 2.55 -9.98 -27.88
C VAL A 97 1.07 -9.62 -27.80
N MET A 98 0.39 -10.00 -26.72
CA MET A 98 -1.04 -9.68 -26.53
C MET A 98 -1.29 -8.17 -26.42
N ARG A 99 -0.40 -7.42 -25.75
CA ARG A 99 -0.51 -5.96 -25.66
C ARG A 99 -0.33 -5.29 -27.02
N ALA A 100 0.63 -5.75 -27.82
CA ALA A 100 0.86 -5.24 -29.16
C ALA A 100 -0.32 -5.54 -30.08
N ALA A 101 -0.83 -6.77 -30.08
CA ALA A 101 -1.97 -7.17 -30.89
C ALA A 101 -3.24 -6.36 -30.56
N LEU A 102 -3.52 -6.13 -29.27
CA LEU A 102 -4.65 -5.30 -28.85
C LEU A 102 -4.47 -3.83 -29.24
N ALA A 103 -3.26 -3.28 -29.10
CA ALA A 103 -2.97 -1.90 -29.51
C ALA A 103 -3.19 -1.72 -31.03
N GLU A 104 -2.66 -2.64 -31.84
CA GLU A 104 -2.85 -2.68 -33.29
C GLU A 104 -4.33 -2.83 -33.67
N TYR A 105 -5.07 -3.69 -32.96
CA TYR A 105 -6.50 -3.85 -33.19
C TYR A 105 -7.27 -2.55 -32.96
N PHE A 106 -7.04 -1.87 -31.83
CA PHE A 106 -7.70 -0.59 -31.53
C PHE A 106 -7.25 0.56 -32.42
N GLU A 107 -6.00 0.57 -32.89
CA GLU A 107 -5.52 1.56 -33.84
C GLU A 107 -6.20 1.39 -35.21
N ARG A 108 -6.36 0.15 -35.66
CA ARG A 108 -7.02 -0.18 -36.93
C ARG A 108 -8.54 0.02 -36.91
N HIS A 109 -9.17 -0.19 -35.76
CA HIS A 109 -10.63 -0.10 -35.60
C HIS A 109 -11.02 1.09 -34.73
N ARG A 110 -10.30 2.21 -34.86
CA ARG A 110 -10.60 3.43 -34.09
C ARG A 110 -12.08 3.77 -34.19
N VAL A 111 -12.72 3.82 -33.03
CA VAL A 111 -14.00 4.50 -32.78
C VAL A 111 -13.70 5.97 -32.50
#